data_AF-A0A7D5NH67-F1
#
_entry.id   AF-A0A7D5NH67-F1
#
_cell.length_a   1.000
_cell.length_b   1.000
_cell.length_c   1.000
_cell.angle_alpha   90.00
_cell.angle_beta   90.00
_cell.angle_gamma   90.00
#
_symmetry.space_group_name_H-M   'P 1'
#
loop_
_entity.id
_entity.type
_entity.pdbx_description
1 polymer ?
#
loop_
_entity_poly.entity_id
_entity_poly.type
_entity_poly.pdbx_seq_one_letter_code
_entity_poly.pdbx_strand_id
1 'polypeptide(L)'
;MFKKSTLLLALFILLFLAGNVFSQEQSPYGKVLTLDENGTQQWIYVWDIIGGGGNSWLLNGNSISEGNFLGTTNDQPLVLKVNNTHAMSFYYVTDEENGYVNIVGGSESNSIVNSYSSVIVGGGVTDPDEDPPGENYIEYSLSSIIGAGYWNQINNASSSGIMAGKGNTVWANYCFIGGGKFNIAGLYDAGYYEGDLSGILGGERNYTRGNNSMAVGSFLETVSYSEIVLGLYNSNDGYEGDFETYQSDDRLLVVGNGSSYVSRSNSLVMLKNGKTAIGSNVATPTSTLDLQGVYGYNQLRLRTSYTPTGTDDTNGEVGDVAWDDDYLYIKTSAGWKRVALSTW
;
A
#
# COMPACT_ATOMS: atom_id res chain seq x y z
N MET A 1 -95.08 -5.73 -33.20
CA MET A 1 -94.55 -4.40 -32.81
C MET A 1 -94.70 -4.29 -31.29
N PHE A 2 -93.73 -4.19 -30.38
CA PHE A 2 -92.28 -3.93 -30.36
C PHE A 2 -91.71 -4.59 -29.08
N LYS A 3 -91.57 -5.93 -29.00
CA LYS A 3 -91.04 -6.58 -27.78
C LYS A 3 -89.96 -7.66 -27.99
N LYS A 4 -89.63 -8.01 -29.24
CA LYS A 4 -88.57 -9.02 -29.53
C LYS A 4 -87.22 -8.44 -29.95
N SER A 5 -87.12 -7.17 -30.41
CA SER A 5 -85.83 -6.61 -30.84
C SER A 5 -85.05 -5.92 -29.72
N THR A 6 -85.71 -5.44 -28.66
CA THR A 6 -85.04 -4.81 -27.50
C THR A 6 -84.36 -5.82 -26.58
N LEU A 7 -84.89 -7.04 -26.45
CA LEU A 7 -84.25 -8.09 -25.65
C LEU A 7 -83.00 -8.66 -26.32
N LEU A 8 -83.01 -8.77 -27.65
CA LEU A 8 -81.85 -9.26 -28.41
C LEU A 8 -80.73 -8.22 -28.42
N LEU A 9 -81.06 -6.93 -28.52
CA LEU A 9 -80.10 -5.83 -28.45
C LEU A 9 -79.49 -5.69 -27.04
N ALA A 10 -80.29 -5.85 -25.99
CA ALA A 10 -79.81 -5.84 -24.61
C ALA A 10 -78.91 -7.05 -24.29
N LEU A 11 -79.22 -8.24 -24.82
CA LEU A 11 -78.38 -9.43 -24.67
C LEU A 11 -77.07 -9.31 -25.47
N PHE A 12 -77.10 -8.68 -26.64
CA PHE A 12 -75.91 -8.43 -27.44
C PHE A 12 -75.00 -7.38 -26.79
N ILE A 13 -75.56 -6.32 -26.20
CA ILE A 13 -74.81 -5.30 -25.45
C ILE A 13 -74.24 -5.87 -24.15
N LEU A 14 -74.97 -6.75 -23.44
CA LEU A 14 -74.46 -7.41 -22.24
C LEU A 14 -73.32 -8.40 -22.56
N LEU A 15 -73.38 -9.10 -23.70
CA LEU A 15 -72.27 -9.94 -24.18
C LEU A 15 -71.07 -9.11 -24.66
N PHE A 16 -71.30 -7.93 -25.27
CA PHE A 16 -70.22 -7.05 -25.75
C PHE A 16 -69.51 -6.31 -24.61
N LEU A 17 -70.22 -5.98 -23.52
CA LEU A 17 -69.61 -5.42 -22.31
C LEU A 17 -68.91 -6.50 -21.46
N ALA A 18 -69.40 -7.74 -21.42
CA ALA A 18 -68.71 -8.84 -20.73
C ALA A 18 -67.44 -9.32 -21.46
N GLY A 19 -67.38 -9.17 -22.79
CA GLY A 19 -66.23 -9.58 -23.61
C GLY A 19 -64.99 -8.68 -23.47
N ASN A 20 -65.10 -7.50 -22.87
CA ASN A 20 -64.00 -6.53 -22.75
C ASN A 20 -63.43 -6.40 -21.33
N VAL A 21 -63.86 -7.24 -20.37
CA VAL A 21 -63.32 -7.22 -18.98
C VAL A 21 -62.16 -8.20 -18.77
N PHE A 22 -61.79 -8.97 -19.80
CA PHE A 22 -60.61 -9.85 -19.76
C PHE A 22 -59.67 -9.57 -20.93
N SER A 23 -59.04 -8.40 -20.93
CA SER A 23 -57.72 -8.25 -21.57
C SER A 23 -56.71 -7.71 -20.56
N GLN A 24 -56.57 -8.39 -19.42
CA GLN A 24 -55.24 -8.54 -18.86
C GLN A 24 -54.65 -9.73 -19.61
N GLU A 25 -53.57 -9.51 -20.36
CA GLU A 25 -52.85 -10.60 -21.00
C GLU A 25 -52.59 -11.70 -19.98
N GLN A 26 -53.27 -12.82 -20.15
CA GLN A 26 -53.06 -13.99 -19.31
C GLN A 26 -51.64 -14.45 -19.61
N SER A 27 -50.74 -14.37 -18.63
CA SER A 27 -49.43 -14.99 -18.73
C SER A 27 -49.62 -16.43 -19.24
N PRO A 28 -48.91 -16.87 -20.30
CA PRO A 28 -49.14 -18.16 -20.95
C PRO A 28 -48.88 -19.36 -20.03
N TYR A 29 -48.40 -19.12 -18.81
CA TYR A 29 -48.00 -20.14 -17.85
C TYR A 29 -48.98 -20.34 -16.68
N GLY A 30 -50.08 -19.59 -16.57
CA GLY A 30 -51.09 -19.76 -15.51
C GLY A 30 -50.73 -19.11 -14.16
N LYS A 31 -51.49 -19.42 -13.09
CA LYS A 31 -51.29 -18.92 -11.71
C LYS A 31 -51.15 -20.08 -10.71
N VAL A 32 -50.39 -19.87 -9.64
CA VAL A 32 -50.29 -20.80 -8.50
C VAL A 32 -50.84 -20.13 -7.25
N LEU A 33 -51.58 -20.90 -6.45
CA LEU A 33 -52.03 -20.47 -5.13
C LEU A 33 -50.87 -20.63 -4.14
N THR A 34 -50.47 -19.53 -3.50
CA THR A 34 -49.46 -19.51 -2.44
C THR A 34 -49.99 -18.76 -1.22
N LEU A 35 -49.21 -18.71 -0.15
CA LEU A 35 -49.44 -17.80 0.97
C LEU A 35 -48.53 -16.56 0.84
N ASP A 36 -48.96 -15.41 1.35
CA ASP A 36 -48.12 -14.23 1.54
C ASP A 36 -47.29 -14.31 2.83
N GLU A 37 -46.48 -13.28 3.09
CA GLU A 37 -45.62 -13.17 4.28
C GLU A 37 -46.40 -13.17 5.61
N ASN A 38 -47.71 -12.94 5.57
CA ASN A 38 -48.61 -12.97 6.71
C ASN A 38 -49.47 -14.25 6.76
N GLY A 39 -49.18 -15.24 5.89
CA GLY A 39 -49.89 -16.52 5.84
C GLY A 39 -51.27 -16.47 5.15
N THR A 40 -51.58 -15.41 4.40
CA THR A 40 -52.84 -15.25 3.66
C THR A 40 -52.74 -15.82 2.25
N GLN A 41 -53.79 -16.50 1.79
CA GLN A 41 -53.82 -17.07 0.43
C GLN A 41 -53.82 -15.99 -0.66
N GLN A 42 -52.90 -16.11 -1.62
CA GLN A 42 -52.78 -15.25 -2.80
C GLN A 42 -52.49 -16.07 -4.07
N TRP A 43 -52.93 -15.58 -5.22
CA TRP A 43 -52.61 -16.16 -6.53
C TRP A 43 -51.48 -15.37 -7.20
N ILE A 44 -50.34 -16.00 -7.42
CA ILE A 44 -49.20 -15.38 -8.12
C ILE A 44 -49.06 -15.96 -9.53
N TYR A 45 -48.58 -15.17 -10.50
CA TYR A 45 -48.38 -15.69 -11.85
C TYR A 45 -47.22 -16.69 -11.85
N VAL A 46 -47.33 -17.75 -12.63
CA VAL A 46 -46.25 -18.73 -12.78
C VAL A 46 -44.98 -18.08 -13.33
N TRP A 47 -45.09 -17.04 -14.15
CA TRP A 47 -43.93 -16.25 -14.58
C TRP A 47 -43.26 -15.48 -13.43
N ASP A 48 -44.00 -15.08 -12.40
CA ASP A 48 -43.41 -14.44 -11.22
C ASP A 48 -42.54 -15.44 -10.43
N ILE A 49 -42.91 -16.72 -10.50
CA ILE A 49 -42.18 -17.85 -9.87
C ILE A 49 -41.00 -18.32 -10.74
N ILE A 50 -41.18 -18.40 -12.06
CA ILE A 50 -40.24 -19.11 -12.97
C ILE A 50 -39.43 -18.16 -13.88
N GLY A 51 -39.89 -16.93 -14.11
CA GLY A 51 -39.45 -16.06 -15.22
C GLY A 51 -39.10 -14.62 -14.87
N GLY A 52 -38.73 -14.32 -13.62
CA GLY A 52 -38.15 -13.02 -13.27
C GLY A 52 -39.05 -12.06 -12.48
N GLY A 53 -40.06 -12.57 -11.76
CA GLY A 53 -40.80 -11.77 -10.76
C GLY A 53 -40.24 -11.83 -9.34
N GLY A 54 -39.17 -12.60 -9.09
CA GLY A 54 -38.61 -12.77 -7.75
C GLY A 54 -37.14 -12.38 -7.68
N ASN A 55 -36.85 -11.22 -7.08
CA ASN A 55 -35.65 -10.82 -6.30
C ASN A 55 -34.26 -11.39 -6.67
N SER A 56 -34.05 -11.91 -7.87
CA SER A 56 -32.89 -12.72 -8.23
C SER A 56 -32.13 -12.07 -9.37
N TRP A 57 -30.81 -12.01 -9.22
CA TRP A 57 -29.91 -11.56 -10.27
C TRP A 57 -29.76 -12.65 -11.33
N LEU A 58 -30.17 -12.36 -12.56
CA LEU A 58 -30.15 -13.29 -13.69
C LEU A 58 -28.74 -13.47 -14.27
N LEU A 59 -28.38 -14.70 -14.63
CA LEU A 59 -27.07 -15.04 -15.22
C LEU A 59 -26.89 -14.55 -16.67
N ASN A 60 -27.99 -14.38 -17.40
CA ASN A 60 -27.99 -13.88 -18.79
C ASN A 60 -28.09 -12.34 -18.86
N GLY A 61 -27.93 -11.65 -17.73
CA GLY A 61 -28.00 -10.20 -17.60
C GLY A 61 -29.31 -9.68 -17.01
N ASN A 62 -29.25 -8.50 -16.41
CA ASN A 62 -30.39 -7.81 -15.78
C ASN A 62 -30.56 -6.43 -16.44
N SER A 63 -31.80 -6.06 -16.77
CA SER A 63 -32.14 -4.69 -17.21
C SER A 63 -32.41 -3.83 -15.98
N ILE A 64 -31.42 -3.02 -15.57
CA ILE A 64 -31.50 -2.19 -14.36
C ILE A 64 -31.99 -0.77 -14.67
N SER A 65 -32.77 -0.20 -13.75
CA SER A 65 -33.16 1.22 -13.71
C SER A 65 -32.60 1.89 -12.46
N GLU A 66 -32.73 3.22 -12.36
CA GLU A 66 -32.35 3.98 -11.16
C GLU A 66 -33.03 3.38 -9.91
N GLY A 67 -32.25 3.17 -8.85
CA GLY A 67 -32.71 2.55 -7.60
C GLY A 67 -32.63 1.01 -7.55
N ASN A 68 -32.31 0.32 -8.65
CA ASN A 68 -32.02 -1.12 -8.60
C ASN A 68 -30.56 -1.37 -8.17
N PHE A 69 -30.33 -2.30 -7.24
CA PHE A 69 -28.98 -2.66 -6.77
C PHE A 69 -28.88 -4.14 -6.38
N LEU A 70 -27.65 -4.65 -6.35
CA LEU A 70 -27.28 -5.93 -5.75
C LEU A 70 -26.74 -5.65 -4.36
N GLY A 71 -27.47 -6.03 -3.31
CA GLY A 71 -26.99 -5.82 -1.95
C GLY A 71 -28.05 -5.90 -0.89
N THR A 72 -27.70 -5.37 0.29
CA THR A 72 -28.56 -5.26 1.47
C THR A 72 -28.89 -3.79 1.73
N THR A 73 -29.99 -3.54 2.45
CA THR A 73 -30.41 -2.18 2.89
C THR A 73 -30.34 -2.01 4.41
N ASN A 74 -29.84 -3.02 5.10
CA ASN A 74 -29.64 -3.04 6.54
C ASN A 74 -28.15 -3.18 6.85
N ASP A 75 -27.80 -3.15 8.13
CA ASP A 75 -26.40 -3.23 8.59
C ASP A 75 -25.84 -4.66 8.55
N GLN A 76 -26.39 -5.53 7.70
CA GLN A 76 -25.85 -6.86 7.47
C GLN A 76 -24.88 -6.84 6.27
N PRO A 77 -23.72 -7.52 6.38
CA PRO A 77 -22.78 -7.63 5.27
C PRO A 77 -23.41 -8.29 4.03
N LEU A 78 -23.12 -7.74 2.85
CA LEU A 78 -23.28 -8.48 1.59
C LEU A 78 -22.09 -9.42 1.43
N VAL A 79 -22.33 -10.73 1.49
CA VAL A 79 -21.29 -11.76 1.39
C VAL A 79 -21.35 -12.49 0.05
N LEU A 80 -20.26 -12.41 -0.70
CA LEU A 80 -20.01 -13.20 -1.90
C LEU A 80 -19.25 -14.48 -1.52
N LYS A 81 -19.76 -15.64 -1.95
CA LYS A 81 -19.16 -16.94 -1.69
C LYS A 81 -18.85 -17.71 -2.98
N VAL A 82 -17.81 -18.53 -2.94
CA VAL A 82 -17.47 -19.51 -3.98
C VAL A 82 -17.35 -20.88 -3.32
N ASN A 83 -18.09 -21.88 -3.80
CA ASN A 83 -18.09 -23.23 -3.21
C ASN A 83 -18.34 -23.24 -1.67
N ASN A 84 -19.28 -22.40 -1.20
CA ASN A 84 -19.60 -22.17 0.21
C ASN A 84 -18.47 -21.51 1.06
N THR A 85 -17.34 -21.14 0.47
CA THR A 85 -16.25 -20.38 1.10
C THR A 85 -16.46 -18.88 0.90
N HIS A 86 -16.17 -18.06 1.92
CA HIS A 86 -16.13 -16.60 1.78
C HIS A 86 -15.12 -16.20 0.71
N ALA A 87 -15.52 -15.29 -0.17
CA ALA A 87 -14.65 -14.75 -1.21
C ALA A 87 -14.47 -13.24 -1.01
N MET A 88 -15.56 -12.54 -0.73
CA MET A 88 -15.55 -11.10 -0.47
C MET A 88 -16.80 -10.70 0.32
N SER A 89 -16.67 -9.76 1.23
CA SER A 89 -17.78 -9.13 1.93
C SER A 89 -17.68 -7.62 1.90
N PHE A 90 -18.82 -6.98 1.71
CA PHE A 90 -19.00 -5.53 1.86
C PHE A 90 -19.84 -5.33 3.11
N TYR A 91 -19.39 -4.49 4.04
CA TYR A 91 -20.18 -4.19 5.22
C TYR A 91 -20.07 -2.73 5.60
N TYR A 92 -21.19 -2.26 6.14
CA TYR A 92 -21.40 -0.88 6.53
C TYR A 92 -20.99 -0.69 7.98
N VAL A 93 -20.31 0.42 8.25
CA VAL A 93 -19.93 0.86 9.58
C VAL A 93 -20.23 2.35 9.70
N THR A 94 -20.58 2.81 10.88
CA THR A 94 -20.92 4.21 11.14
C THR A 94 -20.06 4.77 12.25
N ASP A 95 -19.70 6.04 12.15
CA ASP A 95 -19.32 6.85 13.32
C ASP A 95 -20.49 7.76 13.72
N GLU A 96 -20.26 8.76 14.56
CA GLU A 96 -21.31 9.69 15.02
C GLU A 96 -21.87 10.57 13.89
N GLU A 97 -21.14 10.74 12.78
CA GLU A 97 -21.43 11.75 11.75
C GLU A 97 -21.63 11.16 10.34
N ASN A 98 -21.06 9.99 10.05
CA ASN A 98 -20.93 9.43 8.71
C ASN A 98 -21.08 7.91 8.66
N GLY A 99 -21.46 7.44 7.47
CA GLY A 99 -21.49 6.02 7.12
C GLY A 99 -20.38 5.65 6.14
N TYR A 100 -19.74 4.52 6.37
CA TYR A 100 -18.62 4.03 5.59
C TYR A 100 -18.82 2.57 5.19
N VAL A 101 -18.15 2.16 4.12
CA VAL A 101 -18.14 0.77 3.66
C VAL A 101 -16.71 0.25 3.74
N ASN A 102 -16.56 -0.90 4.38
CA ASN A 102 -15.33 -1.68 4.34
C ASN A 102 -15.51 -2.87 3.39
N ILE A 103 -14.39 -3.31 2.81
CA ILE A 103 -14.34 -4.47 1.92
C ILE A 103 -13.33 -5.46 2.48
N VAL A 104 -13.74 -6.71 2.68
CA VAL A 104 -12.84 -7.80 3.10
C VAL A 104 -12.95 -8.93 2.10
N GLY A 105 -11.86 -9.18 1.36
CA GLY A 105 -11.70 -10.28 0.43
C GLY A 105 -10.71 -11.32 0.91
N GLY A 106 -10.75 -12.50 0.28
CA GLY A 106 -9.80 -13.59 0.52
C GLY A 106 -10.24 -14.52 1.66
N SER A 107 -9.30 -14.89 2.52
CA SER A 107 -9.53 -15.76 3.68
C SER A 107 -10.59 -15.18 4.63
N GLU A 108 -11.44 -16.04 5.18
CA GLU A 108 -12.44 -15.66 6.18
C GLU A 108 -11.84 -15.20 7.52
N SER A 109 -10.56 -15.48 7.77
CA SER A 109 -9.83 -14.95 8.93
C SER A 109 -9.41 -13.49 8.77
N ASN A 110 -9.41 -12.96 7.54
CA ASN A 110 -9.08 -11.55 7.34
C ASN A 110 -10.11 -10.68 8.07
N SER A 111 -9.64 -9.60 8.71
CA SER A 111 -10.53 -8.74 9.48
C SER A 111 -10.14 -7.27 9.39
N ILE A 112 -11.17 -6.43 9.41
CA ILE A 112 -11.06 -4.98 9.50
C ILE A 112 -11.90 -4.56 10.71
N VAL A 113 -11.26 -3.99 11.72
CA VAL A 113 -11.85 -3.73 13.04
C VAL A 113 -11.74 -2.25 13.38
N ASN A 114 -12.81 -1.65 13.91
CA ASN A 114 -12.86 -0.22 14.30
C ASN A 114 -12.27 0.75 13.25
N SER A 115 -12.47 0.43 11.98
CA SER A 115 -11.83 1.10 10.84
C SER A 115 -12.89 1.50 9.83
N TYR A 116 -12.60 2.52 9.04
CA TYR A 116 -13.55 3.15 8.13
C TYR A 116 -12.95 3.25 6.72
N SER A 117 -13.77 3.06 5.69
CA SER A 117 -13.38 3.12 4.27
C SER A 117 -12.16 2.26 3.91
N SER A 118 -11.93 1.17 4.63
CA SER A 118 -10.73 0.34 4.52
C SER A 118 -11.00 -0.93 3.72
N VAL A 119 -9.96 -1.43 3.05
CA VAL A 119 -10.07 -2.51 2.08
C VAL A 119 -8.99 -3.55 2.30
N ILE A 120 -9.38 -4.81 2.47
CA ILE A 120 -8.54 -5.97 2.21
C ILE A 120 -9.04 -6.56 0.89
N VAL A 121 -8.24 -6.48 -0.17
CA VAL A 121 -8.67 -6.96 -1.50
C VAL A 121 -8.66 -8.49 -1.57
N GLY A 122 -7.71 -9.14 -0.90
CA GLY A 122 -7.60 -10.59 -0.90
C GLY A 122 -6.43 -11.13 -0.06
N GLY A 123 -6.09 -12.39 -0.29
CA GLY A 123 -5.05 -13.10 0.47
C GLY A 123 -5.56 -13.59 1.81
N GLY A 124 -4.64 -13.78 2.76
CA GLY A 124 -4.87 -14.46 4.01
C GLY A 124 -4.78 -15.98 3.84
N VAL A 125 -4.30 -16.68 4.87
CA VAL A 125 -4.28 -18.15 4.91
C VAL A 125 -4.85 -18.60 6.24
N THR A 126 -5.83 -19.51 6.20
CA THR A 126 -6.23 -20.31 7.36
C THR A 126 -5.23 -21.46 7.52
N ASP A 127 -4.05 -21.17 8.08
CA ASP A 127 -3.15 -22.22 8.52
C ASP A 127 -3.48 -22.52 9.99
N PRO A 128 -4.04 -23.68 10.34
CA PRO A 128 -4.39 -24.02 11.71
C PRO A 128 -3.16 -24.21 12.61
N ASP A 129 -1.97 -24.37 12.04
CA ASP A 129 -0.72 -24.55 12.78
C ASP A 129 0.00 -23.21 13.06
N GLU A 130 -0.45 -22.10 12.46
CA GLU A 130 0.06 -20.75 12.68
C GLU A 130 -0.82 -20.01 13.71
N ASP A 131 -0.24 -19.52 14.81
CA ASP A 131 -0.92 -18.72 15.85
C ASP A 131 -0.23 -17.36 16.00
N PRO A 132 -0.87 -16.24 15.58
CA PRO A 132 -2.20 -16.14 14.99
C PRO A 132 -2.25 -16.68 13.54
N PRO A 133 -3.43 -17.07 13.03
CA PRO A 133 -3.58 -17.52 11.65
C PRO A 133 -3.07 -16.48 10.66
N GLY A 134 -2.77 -16.91 9.43
CA GLY A 134 -2.26 -16.12 8.30
C GLY A 134 -3.11 -14.93 7.86
N GLU A 135 -3.94 -14.33 8.71
CA GLU A 135 -4.88 -13.26 8.40
C GLU A 135 -4.20 -11.95 8.05
N ASN A 136 -4.85 -11.19 7.16
CA ASN A 136 -4.58 -9.78 7.00
C ASN A 136 -5.51 -9.00 7.92
N TYR A 137 -4.98 -7.95 8.53
CA TYR A 137 -5.64 -7.23 9.61
C TYR A 137 -5.53 -5.72 9.43
N ILE A 138 -6.64 -4.99 9.54
CA ILE A 138 -6.64 -3.53 9.61
C ILE A 138 -7.41 -3.10 10.85
N GLU A 139 -6.80 -2.30 11.72
CA GLU A 139 -7.43 -1.81 12.95
C GLU A 139 -7.26 -0.29 13.13
N TYR A 140 -8.28 0.35 13.70
CA TYR A 140 -8.28 1.77 14.08
C TYR A 140 -7.81 2.71 12.96
N SER A 141 -8.12 2.38 11.70
CA SER A 141 -7.56 3.06 10.53
C SER A 141 -8.65 3.60 9.61
N LEU A 142 -8.38 4.71 8.94
CA LEU A 142 -9.25 5.30 7.92
C LEU A 142 -8.61 5.12 6.53
N SER A 143 -9.40 4.76 5.52
CA SER A 143 -8.99 4.76 4.11
C SER A 143 -7.71 3.97 3.80
N SER A 144 -7.55 2.80 4.43
CA SER A 144 -6.34 1.99 4.30
C SER A 144 -6.55 0.74 3.45
N ILE A 145 -5.46 0.20 2.89
CA ILE A 145 -5.53 -0.93 1.97
C ILE A 145 -4.50 -2.03 2.23
N ILE A 146 -4.95 -3.27 2.23
CA ILE A 146 -4.09 -4.45 2.04
C ILE A 146 -4.49 -5.12 0.72
N GLY A 147 -3.59 -5.15 -0.25
CA GLY A 147 -3.87 -5.68 -1.58
C GLY A 147 -3.87 -7.21 -1.65
N ALA A 148 -2.89 -7.88 -1.06
CA ALA A 148 -2.77 -9.34 -1.09
C ALA A 148 -1.79 -9.83 -0.01
N GLY A 149 -1.46 -11.13 -0.05
CA GLY A 149 -0.49 -11.73 0.85
C GLY A 149 -1.14 -12.22 2.15
N TYR A 150 -0.35 -12.50 3.18
CA TYR A 150 -0.84 -13.03 4.46
C TYR A 150 -0.05 -12.43 5.62
N TRP A 151 -0.66 -12.34 6.81
CA TRP A 151 -0.06 -11.67 7.98
C TRP A 151 0.31 -10.20 7.76
N ASN A 152 -0.38 -9.48 6.88
CA ASN A 152 -0.15 -8.05 6.77
C ASN A 152 -1.06 -7.30 7.74
N GLN A 153 -0.52 -6.28 8.40
CA GLN A 153 -1.21 -5.56 9.46
C GLN A 153 -1.10 -4.04 9.25
N ILE A 154 -2.22 -3.33 9.38
CA ILE A 154 -2.24 -1.86 9.42
C ILE A 154 -2.93 -1.47 10.73
N ASN A 155 -2.19 -0.90 11.67
CA ASN A 155 -2.66 -0.65 13.03
C ASN A 155 -2.58 0.84 13.34
N ASN A 156 -3.74 1.46 13.62
CA ASN A 156 -3.86 2.90 13.90
C ASN A 156 -3.12 3.78 12.88
N ALA A 157 -3.26 3.44 11.60
CA ALA A 157 -2.48 4.00 10.53
C ALA A 157 -3.40 4.34 9.36
N SER A 158 -3.84 5.59 9.29
CA SER A 158 -4.77 6.04 8.28
C SER A 158 -4.08 6.37 6.96
N SER A 159 -4.83 6.24 5.86
CA SER A 159 -4.36 6.48 4.49
C SER A 159 -3.11 5.67 4.11
N SER A 160 -2.95 4.49 4.69
CA SER A 160 -1.77 3.64 4.52
C SER A 160 -2.06 2.44 3.62
N GLY A 161 -1.00 1.87 3.04
CA GLY A 161 -1.14 0.77 2.09
C GLY A 161 -0.06 -0.29 2.19
N ILE A 162 -0.47 -1.56 2.17
CA ILE A 162 0.40 -2.71 1.94
C ILE A 162 -0.06 -3.38 0.66
N MET A 163 0.78 -3.40 -0.38
CA MET A 163 0.36 -3.94 -1.68
C MET A 163 0.27 -5.47 -1.66
N ALA A 164 1.24 -6.16 -1.05
CA ALA A 164 1.29 -7.62 -0.93
C ALA A 164 2.34 -8.06 0.11
N GLY A 165 2.59 -9.36 0.21
CA GLY A 165 3.73 -9.92 0.95
C GLY A 165 3.34 -10.72 2.19
N LYS A 166 4.32 -10.96 3.07
CA LYS A 166 4.12 -11.71 4.32
C LYS A 166 4.53 -10.90 5.53
N GLY A 167 3.68 -10.79 6.53
CA GLY A 167 4.12 -10.33 7.85
C GLY A 167 4.51 -8.85 7.89
N ASN A 168 4.04 -8.02 6.94
CA ASN A 168 4.39 -6.61 6.93
C ASN A 168 3.44 -5.84 7.85
N THR A 169 3.96 -4.83 8.54
CA THR A 169 3.17 -4.03 9.47
C THR A 169 3.36 -2.54 9.23
N VAL A 170 2.26 -1.80 9.31
CA VAL A 170 2.23 -0.35 9.28
C VAL A 170 1.65 0.17 10.59
N TRP A 171 2.33 1.14 11.20
CA TRP A 171 1.90 1.79 12.44
C TRP A 171 1.67 3.29 12.34
N ALA A 172 2.12 3.96 11.27
CA ALA A 172 1.98 5.41 11.12
C ALA A 172 1.13 5.79 9.89
N ASN A 173 0.72 7.06 9.82
CA ASN A 173 -0.18 7.51 8.76
C ASN A 173 0.58 7.66 7.43
N TYR A 174 -0.16 7.53 6.33
CA TYR A 174 0.34 7.75 4.97
C TYR A 174 1.54 6.85 4.60
N CYS A 175 1.69 5.73 5.28
CA CYS A 175 2.80 4.82 5.06
C CYS A 175 2.51 3.86 3.91
N PHE A 176 3.58 3.40 3.27
CA PHE A 176 3.48 2.48 2.15
C PHE A 176 4.47 1.32 2.25
N ILE A 177 3.99 0.09 2.08
CA ILE A 177 4.81 -1.10 1.88
C ILE A 177 4.45 -1.74 0.53
N GLY A 178 5.38 -1.68 -0.42
CA GLY A 178 5.19 -2.24 -1.77
C GLY A 178 5.18 -3.77 -1.80
N GLY A 179 5.76 -4.44 -0.81
CA GLY A 179 5.73 -5.88 -0.67
C GLY A 179 6.84 -6.43 0.21
N GLY A 180 7.18 -7.70 0.01
CA GLY A 180 8.26 -8.35 0.74
C GLY A 180 7.80 -9.01 2.05
N LYS A 181 8.72 -9.14 3.01
CA LYS A 181 8.50 -9.95 4.22
C LYS A 181 8.94 -9.22 5.49
N PHE A 182 8.10 -9.23 6.53
CA PHE A 182 8.44 -8.73 7.86
C PHE A 182 8.95 -7.28 7.88
N ASN A 183 8.46 -6.45 6.95
CA ASN A 183 8.80 -5.04 6.93
C ASN A 183 7.89 -4.26 7.89
N ILE A 184 8.43 -3.19 8.45
CA ILE A 184 7.76 -2.33 9.41
C ILE A 184 7.87 -0.89 8.92
N ALA A 185 6.73 -0.27 8.57
CA ALA A 185 6.69 1.15 8.25
C ALA A 185 6.01 1.95 9.36
N GLY A 186 6.71 2.96 9.86
CA GLY A 186 6.31 3.70 11.05
C GLY A 186 6.72 3.00 12.33
N LEU A 187 6.95 3.80 13.37
CA LEU A 187 7.24 3.36 14.73
C LEU A 187 6.01 3.58 15.60
N TYR A 188 5.77 2.61 16.48
CA TYR A 188 4.80 2.72 17.56
C TYR A 188 5.55 2.89 18.88
N ASP A 189 5.51 4.08 19.47
CA ASP A 189 6.02 4.32 20.82
C ASP A 189 5.00 5.11 21.64
N ALA A 190 4.46 4.45 22.68
CA ALA A 190 3.66 5.06 23.74
C ALA A 190 2.53 6.03 23.32
N GLY A 191 1.96 5.86 22.12
CA GLY A 191 0.87 6.70 21.60
C GLY A 191 1.32 7.85 20.68
N TYR A 192 2.61 7.96 20.39
CA TYR A 192 3.14 8.76 19.29
C TYR A 192 3.35 7.88 18.05
N TYR A 193 2.88 8.38 16.91
CA TYR A 193 3.06 7.76 15.61
C TYR A 193 4.20 8.49 14.90
N GLU A 194 5.37 7.87 14.86
CA GLU A 194 6.53 8.36 14.13
C GLU A 194 6.68 7.57 12.83
N GLY A 195 7.36 8.14 11.84
CA GLY A 195 7.50 7.55 10.51
C GLY A 195 6.31 7.81 9.61
N ASP A 196 5.54 8.87 9.89
CA ASP A 196 4.49 9.36 8.99
C ASP A 196 5.08 9.58 7.59
N LEU A 197 4.31 9.23 6.55
CA LEU A 197 4.75 9.30 5.15
C LEU A 197 5.98 8.41 4.80
N SER A 198 6.36 7.47 5.67
CA SER A 198 7.50 6.59 5.37
C SER A 198 7.14 5.47 4.39
N GLY A 199 8.15 4.99 3.67
CA GLY A 199 7.96 4.03 2.59
C GLY A 199 8.97 2.89 2.59
N ILE A 200 8.49 1.67 2.36
CA ILE A 200 9.33 0.50 2.08
C ILE A 200 8.93 -0.04 0.72
N LEU A 201 9.81 0.10 -0.27
CA LEU A 201 9.48 -0.36 -1.62
C LEU A 201 9.36 -1.89 -1.70
N GLY A 202 10.14 -2.60 -0.88
CA GLY A 202 10.11 -4.05 -0.74
C GLY A 202 11.34 -4.59 -0.03
N GLY A 203 11.45 -5.93 0.03
CA GLY A 203 12.57 -6.64 0.65
C GLY A 203 12.19 -7.32 1.97
N GLU A 204 13.16 -7.54 2.87
CA GLU A 204 12.94 -8.28 4.11
C GLU A 204 13.45 -7.54 5.35
N ARG A 205 12.61 -7.46 6.39
CA ARG A 205 12.97 -6.98 7.74
C ARG A 205 13.52 -5.55 7.75
N ASN A 206 12.94 -4.66 6.95
CA ASN A 206 13.25 -3.25 7.01
C ASN A 206 12.35 -2.54 8.04
N TYR A 207 12.88 -1.50 8.69
CA TYR A 207 12.16 -0.69 9.66
C TYR A 207 12.34 0.80 9.34
N THR A 208 11.28 1.50 8.92
CA THR A 208 11.33 2.95 8.72
C THR A 208 10.76 3.70 9.92
N ARG A 209 11.59 4.51 10.58
CA ARG A 209 11.21 5.27 11.80
C ARG A 209 11.13 6.78 11.57
N GLY A 210 11.98 7.34 10.72
CA GLY A 210 11.95 8.76 10.39
C GLY A 210 10.71 9.14 9.55
N ASN A 211 10.08 10.27 9.83
CA ASN A 211 9.02 10.83 9.00
C ASN A 211 9.56 11.07 7.58
N ASN A 212 8.76 10.75 6.57
CA ASN A 212 9.12 10.88 5.15
C ASN A 212 10.38 10.06 4.74
N SER A 213 10.78 9.08 5.55
CA SER A 213 11.95 8.24 5.26
C SER A 213 11.62 7.07 4.31
N MET A 214 12.63 6.50 3.68
CA MET A 214 12.45 5.38 2.75
C MET A 214 13.52 4.31 2.91
N ALA A 215 13.12 3.03 2.87
CA ALA A 215 14.04 1.90 2.86
C ALA A 215 13.82 0.97 1.66
N VAL A 216 14.93 0.50 1.05
CA VAL A 216 14.90 -0.50 -0.04
C VAL A 216 16.04 -1.49 0.13
N GLY A 217 15.72 -2.74 0.48
CA GLY A 217 16.74 -3.78 0.68
C GLY A 217 16.39 -4.76 1.78
N SER A 218 17.35 -5.15 2.62
CA SER A 218 17.09 -6.09 3.70
C SER A 218 17.82 -5.75 5.00
N PHE A 219 17.10 -5.92 6.11
CA PHE A 219 17.59 -5.58 7.46
C PHE A 219 18.04 -4.12 7.58
N LEU A 220 17.29 -3.22 6.97
CA LEU A 220 17.55 -1.79 7.00
C LEU A 220 16.77 -1.09 8.12
N GLU A 221 17.31 -0.01 8.65
CA GLU A 221 16.65 0.86 9.62
C GLU A 221 16.93 2.33 9.30
N THR A 222 15.89 3.13 9.09
CA THR A 222 16.01 4.60 9.03
C THR A 222 15.88 5.18 10.44
N VAL A 223 16.68 6.19 10.75
CA VAL A 223 16.76 6.82 12.07
C VAL A 223 16.76 8.35 12.00
N SER A 224 16.35 8.94 10.87
CA SER A 224 16.20 10.39 10.77
C SER A 224 15.12 10.81 9.75
N TYR A 225 14.54 11.99 9.98
CA TYR A 225 13.61 12.68 9.10
C TYR A 225 14.11 12.70 7.65
N SER A 226 13.29 12.25 6.71
CA SER A 226 13.61 12.20 5.26
C SER A 226 14.89 11.43 4.91
N GLU A 227 15.34 10.49 5.74
CA GLU A 227 16.47 9.62 5.40
C GLU A 227 16.08 8.54 4.38
N ILE A 228 16.96 8.28 3.42
CA ILE A 228 16.85 7.14 2.50
C ILE A 228 17.92 6.11 2.85
N VAL A 229 17.53 4.85 3.04
CA VAL A 229 18.46 3.76 3.32
C VAL A 229 18.32 2.66 2.27
N LEU A 230 19.44 2.23 1.71
CA LEU A 230 19.51 1.20 0.67
C LEU A 230 20.44 0.05 1.07
N GLY A 231 20.26 -1.13 0.46
CA GLY A 231 21.24 -2.21 0.54
C GLY A 231 20.95 -3.26 1.61
N LEU A 232 21.95 -3.62 2.42
CA LEU A 232 21.87 -4.72 3.38
C LEU A 232 22.45 -4.32 4.73
N TYR A 233 21.76 -4.64 5.83
CA TYR A 233 22.28 -4.57 7.20
C TYR A 233 23.01 -3.25 7.50
N ASN A 234 22.35 -2.10 7.31
CA ASN A 234 22.96 -0.80 7.63
C ASN A 234 23.26 -0.70 9.13
N SER A 235 24.34 0.01 9.46
CA SER A 235 24.71 0.28 10.86
C SER A 235 24.19 1.64 11.30
N ASN A 236 23.51 1.66 12.44
CA ASN A 236 23.23 2.92 13.13
C ASN A 236 24.34 3.29 14.11
N ASP A 237 25.21 2.35 14.53
CA ASP A 237 26.43 2.60 15.32
C ASP A 237 26.26 3.61 16.50
N GLY A 238 25.12 3.54 17.18
CA GLY A 238 24.77 4.44 18.29
C GLY A 238 24.36 5.87 17.88
N TYR A 239 24.28 6.15 16.59
CA TYR A 239 23.69 7.37 16.06
C TYR A 239 22.16 7.25 16.07
N GLU A 240 21.53 8.26 16.66
CA GLU A 240 20.09 8.50 16.68
C GLU A 240 19.89 9.92 16.14
N GLY A 241 19.19 10.04 15.02
CA GLY A 241 18.82 11.32 14.45
C GLY A 241 17.48 11.80 15.00
N ASP A 242 17.05 12.97 14.56
CA ASP A 242 15.70 13.46 14.80
C ASP A 242 14.74 12.84 13.78
N PHE A 243 13.72 12.13 14.26
CA PHE A 243 12.78 11.41 13.38
C PHE A 243 11.77 12.35 12.71
N GLU A 244 11.48 13.51 13.30
CA GLU A 244 10.34 14.35 12.90
C GLU A 244 10.74 15.60 12.14
N THR A 245 11.93 16.13 12.43
CA THR A 245 12.35 17.45 11.97
C THR A 245 13.69 17.42 11.27
N TYR A 246 13.88 18.40 10.37
CA TYR A 246 15.14 18.56 9.66
C TYR A 246 16.24 19.03 10.62
N GLN A 247 17.30 18.24 10.78
CA GLN A 247 18.55 18.62 11.42
C GLN A 247 19.69 18.54 10.40
N SER A 248 20.47 19.61 10.21
CA SER A 248 21.47 19.63 9.13
C SER A 248 22.58 18.58 9.30
N ASP A 249 22.87 18.20 10.53
CA ASP A 249 23.90 17.19 10.83
C ASP A 249 23.36 15.77 10.78
N ASP A 250 22.09 15.59 10.42
CA ASP A 250 21.48 14.27 10.33
C ASP A 250 21.68 13.59 8.98
N ARG A 251 21.51 12.27 8.97
CA ARG A 251 21.60 11.45 7.76
C ARG A 251 20.51 11.80 6.75
N LEU A 252 20.91 11.88 5.48
CA LEU A 252 20.04 12.04 4.31
C LEU A 252 20.01 10.74 3.48
N LEU A 253 21.16 10.13 3.25
CA LEU A 253 21.28 8.90 2.46
C LEU A 253 22.32 7.96 3.07
N VAL A 254 21.93 6.70 3.24
CA VAL A 254 22.81 5.61 3.69
C VAL A 254 22.73 4.43 2.75
N VAL A 255 23.88 3.81 2.46
CA VAL A 255 23.95 2.53 1.74
C VAL A 255 24.59 1.49 2.63
N GLY A 256 23.76 0.62 3.21
CA GLY A 256 24.19 -0.53 4.00
C GLY A 256 24.87 -1.59 3.14
N ASN A 257 25.99 -2.12 3.64
CA ASN A 257 26.73 -3.22 3.05
C ASN A 257 27.14 -4.28 4.11
N GLY A 258 26.44 -4.33 5.23
CA GLY A 258 26.66 -5.32 6.26
C GLY A 258 26.36 -6.73 5.75
N SER A 259 26.88 -7.74 6.45
CA SER A 259 26.78 -9.14 6.04
C SER A 259 25.86 -9.98 6.95
N SER A 260 25.52 -9.47 8.13
CA SER A 260 24.63 -10.13 9.06
C SER A 260 24.10 -9.16 10.12
N TYR A 261 23.15 -9.61 10.94
CA TYR A 261 22.61 -8.83 12.05
C TYR A 261 23.68 -8.37 13.06
N VAL A 262 24.73 -9.17 13.26
CA VAL A 262 25.85 -8.86 14.18
C VAL A 262 27.04 -8.21 13.47
N SER A 263 26.95 -7.99 12.16
CA SER A 263 28.01 -7.39 11.34
C SER A 263 27.39 -6.38 10.37
N ARG A 264 26.68 -5.42 10.95
CA ARG A 264 26.07 -4.30 10.24
C ARG A 264 27.15 -3.30 9.81
N SER A 265 27.04 -2.81 8.59
CA SER A 265 27.93 -1.75 8.11
C SER A 265 27.32 -0.89 7.01
N ASN A 266 27.88 0.30 6.83
CA ASN A 266 27.57 1.25 5.79
C ASN A 266 28.78 1.40 4.85
N SER A 267 28.49 1.42 3.56
CA SER A 267 29.45 1.77 2.51
C SER A 267 29.45 3.28 2.22
N LEU A 268 28.33 3.93 2.48
CA LEU A 268 28.10 5.36 2.25
C LEU A 268 27.19 5.91 3.34
N VAL A 269 27.55 7.08 3.86
CA VAL A 269 26.71 7.90 4.74
C VAL A 269 26.81 9.34 4.24
N MET A 270 25.69 9.94 3.87
CA MET A 270 25.59 11.36 3.50
C MET A 270 24.68 12.07 4.49
N LEU A 271 25.17 13.16 5.06
CA LEU A 271 24.39 14.04 5.93
C LEU A 271 23.63 15.10 5.11
N LYS A 272 22.60 15.69 5.71
CA LYS A 272 21.77 16.74 5.11
C LYS A 272 22.55 18.02 4.81
N ASN A 273 23.63 18.29 5.54
CA ASN A 273 24.58 19.38 5.27
C ASN A 273 25.57 19.09 4.10
N GLY A 274 25.47 17.92 3.46
CA GLY A 274 26.29 17.52 2.31
C GLY A 274 27.61 16.82 2.66
N LYS A 275 27.97 16.70 3.95
CA LYS A 275 29.13 15.89 4.35
C LYS A 275 28.88 14.42 4.04
N THR A 276 29.81 13.80 3.36
CA THR A 276 29.67 12.43 2.85
C THR A 276 30.86 11.58 3.26
N ALA A 277 30.59 10.48 3.95
CA ALA A 277 31.53 9.43 4.26
C ALA A 277 31.44 8.28 3.24
N ILE A 278 32.58 7.77 2.77
CA ILE A 278 32.66 6.61 1.87
C ILE A 278 33.65 5.58 2.42
N GLY A 279 33.24 4.31 2.39
CA GLY A 279 34.06 3.18 2.84
C GLY A 279 34.10 2.99 4.36
N SER A 280 33.27 3.73 5.09
CA SER A 280 33.33 3.84 6.54
C SER A 280 31.97 3.59 7.20
N ASN A 281 32.01 3.03 8.41
CA ASN A 281 30.88 3.05 9.35
C ASN A 281 30.73 4.40 10.07
N VAL A 282 31.40 5.46 9.60
CA VAL A 282 31.42 6.74 10.31
C VAL A 282 30.03 7.36 10.22
N ALA A 283 29.34 7.39 11.36
CA ALA A 283 28.00 7.97 11.46
C ALA A 283 28.01 9.50 11.31
N THR A 284 29.14 10.15 11.60
CA THR A 284 29.27 11.63 11.64
C THR A 284 30.53 12.09 10.90
N PRO A 285 30.51 12.16 9.56
CA PRO A 285 31.64 12.69 8.79
C PRO A 285 31.98 14.13 9.21
N THR A 286 33.27 14.43 9.33
CA THR A 286 33.73 15.76 9.77
C THR A 286 34.05 16.69 8.61
N SER A 287 34.47 16.13 7.48
CA SER A 287 34.75 16.83 6.22
C SER A 287 33.63 16.62 5.19
N THR A 288 33.55 17.49 4.17
CA THR A 288 32.58 17.35 3.07
C THR A 288 32.73 16.00 2.34
N LEU A 289 33.97 15.56 2.15
CA LEU A 289 34.30 14.21 1.70
C LEU A 289 35.21 13.57 2.76
N ASP A 290 34.74 12.50 3.38
CA ASP A 290 35.43 11.73 4.41
C ASP A 290 35.66 10.31 3.88
N LEU A 291 36.91 9.94 3.61
CA LEU A 291 37.28 8.66 3.01
C LEU A 291 37.97 7.80 4.05
N GLN A 292 37.42 6.63 4.36
CA GLN A 292 38.08 5.66 5.24
C GLN A 292 38.30 4.34 4.51
N GLY A 293 39.55 4.03 4.21
CA GLY A 293 39.99 2.69 3.84
C GLY A 293 40.65 2.00 5.02
N VAL A 294 40.35 0.72 5.21
CA VAL A 294 40.78 -0.12 6.36
C VAL A 294 42.29 -0.06 6.61
N TYR A 295 43.09 0.01 5.55
CA TYR A 295 44.55 -0.05 5.65
C TYR A 295 45.26 1.30 5.50
N GLY A 296 44.51 2.39 5.34
CA GLY A 296 45.08 3.73 5.15
C GLY A 296 45.64 4.03 3.76
N TYR A 297 45.88 3.03 2.89
CA TYR A 297 46.44 3.23 1.54
C TYR A 297 45.46 2.97 0.38
N ASN A 298 44.24 2.52 0.67
CA ASN A 298 43.20 2.21 -0.32
C ASN A 298 42.02 3.19 -0.27
N GLN A 299 42.29 4.46 0.05
CA GLN A 299 41.26 5.47 0.35
C GLN A 299 40.96 6.35 -0.88
N LEU A 300 41.98 7.04 -1.41
CA LEU A 300 41.87 7.88 -2.59
C LEU A 300 42.92 7.46 -3.63
N ARG A 301 42.49 7.19 -4.86
CA ARG A 301 43.39 6.84 -5.96
C ARG A 301 43.05 7.63 -7.23
N LEU A 302 43.99 8.46 -7.67
CA LEU A 302 43.95 9.13 -8.96
C LEU A 302 44.54 8.19 -10.03
N ARG A 303 43.72 7.67 -10.94
CA ARG A 303 44.15 6.62 -11.87
C ARG A 303 44.99 7.12 -13.05
N THR A 304 44.72 8.32 -13.51
CA THR A 304 45.41 8.92 -14.67
C THR A 304 46.40 9.94 -14.14
N SER A 305 47.68 9.80 -14.52
CA SER A 305 48.72 10.78 -14.23
C SER A 305 48.65 11.95 -15.22
N TYR A 306 49.16 13.10 -14.80
CA TYR A 306 49.33 14.27 -15.64
C TYR A 306 50.58 15.03 -15.17
N THR A 307 51.53 15.25 -16.07
CA THR A 307 52.72 16.08 -15.82
C THR A 307 52.51 17.44 -16.49
N PRO A 308 52.26 18.51 -15.71
CA PRO A 308 52.24 19.85 -16.27
C PRO A 308 53.55 20.20 -16.97
N THR A 309 53.44 20.79 -18.16
CA THR A 309 54.59 21.21 -18.97
C THR A 309 55.37 22.39 -18.36
N GLY A 310 54.76 23.12 -17.42
CA GLY A 310 55.36 24.23 -16.69
C GLY A 310 54.34 24.95 -15.81
N THR A 311 54.76 26.01 -15.12
CA THR A 311 53.86 26.82 -14.26
C THR A 311 52.71 27.43 -15.06
N ASP A 312 52.97 27.82 -16.31
CA ASP A 312 51.99 28.47 -17.21
C ASP A 312 51.15 27.48 -18.02
N ASP A 313 51.28 26.17 -17.79
CA ASP A 313 50.47 25.16 -18.45
C ASP A 313 48.97 25.44 -18.16
N THR A 314 48.19 25.64 -19.22
CA THR A 314 46.80 26.10 -19.13
C THR A 314 45.80 24.99 -18.84
N ASN A 315 46.21 23.71 -18.85
CA ASN A 315 45.31 22.60 -18.55
C ASN A 315 45.03 22.53 -17.04
N GLY A 316 43.79 22.15 -16.69
CA GLY A 316 43.31 22.03 -15.30
C GLY A 316 42.82 23.35 -14.70
N GLU A 317 42.04 23.23 -13.63
CA GLU A 317 41.43 24.33 -12.87
C GLU A 317 42.09 24.50 -11.50
N VAL A 318 41.95 25.68 -10.88
CA VAL A 318 42.53 25.94 -9.54
C VAL A 318 41.99 24.94 -8.52
N GLY A 319 42.90 24.26 -7.82
CA GLY A 319 42.60 23.20 -6.86
C GLY A 319 42.83 21.78 -7.40
N ASP A 320 43.01 21.62 -8.71
CA ASP A 320 43.32 20.32 -9.29
C ASP A 320 44.64 19.76 -8.76
N VAL A 321 44.63 18.45 -8.49
CA VAL A 321 45.80 17.69 -8.04
C VAL A 321 46.17 16.68 -9.12
N ALA A 322 47.45 16.63 -9.46
CA ALA A 322 48.01 15.68 -10.40
C ALA A 322 49.29 15.06 -9.84
N TRP A 323 49.77 13.99 -10.47
CA TRP A 323 50.96 13.27 -10.03
C TRP A 323 51.69 12.66 -11.23
N ASP A 324 53.00 12.45 -11.05
CA ASP A 324 53.85 11.56 -11.84
C ASP A 324 54.84 10.83 -10.92
N ASP A 325 55.84 10.15 -11.50
CA ASP A 325 56.81 9.37 -10.73
C ASP A 325 57.74 10.24 -9.86
N ASP A 326 57.87 11.54 -10.16
CA ASP A 326 58.84 12.44 -9.53
C ASP A 326 58.19 13.51 -8.62
N TYR A 327 56.93 13.88 -8.88
CA TYR A 327 56.27 15.02 -8.23
C TYR A 327 54.78 14.81 -7.95
N LEU A 328 54.32 15.46 -6.88
CA LEU A 328 52.91 15.79 -6.67
C LEU A 328 52.67 17.25 -7.08
N TYR A 329 51.60 17.50 -7.83
CA TYR A 329 51.25 18.81 -8.39
C TYR A 329 49.94 19.34 -7.82
N ILE A 330 49.85 20.67 -7.68
CA ILE A 330 48.61 21.39 -7.40
C ILE A 330 48.48 22.62 -8.30
N LYS A 331 47.33 22.81 -8.93
CA LYS A 331 47.01 24.00 -9.72
C LYS A 331 46.59 25.13 -8.80
N THR A 332 47.28 26.26 -8.87
CA THR A 332 47.00 27.46 -8.08
C THR A 332 46.57 28.61 -8.99
N SER A 333 46.09 29.72 -8.41
CA SER A 333 45.84 30.96 -9.17
C SER A 333 47.10 31.53 -9.84
N ALA A 334 48.29 31.13 -9.40
CA ALA A 334 49.58 31.49 -9.99
C ALA A 334 50.17 30.38 -10.90
N GLY A 335 49.32 29.46 -11.38
CA GLY A 335 49.73 28.34 -12.22
C GLY A 335 50.04 27.05 -11.45
N TRP A 336 50.60 26.06 -12.14
CA TRP A 336 50.95 24.77 -11.55
C TRP A 336 52.15 24.90 -10.60
N LYS A 337 52.02 24.35 -9.39
CA LYS A 337 53.11 24.19 -8.41
C LYS A 337 53.30 22.71 -8.12
N ARG A 338 54.49 22.34 -7.64
CA ARG A 338 54.86 20.95 -7.38
C ARG A 338 55.70 20.79 -6.13
N VAL A 339 55.62 19.61 -5.52
CA VAL A 339 56.53 19.15 -4.48
C VAL A 339 57.24 17.89 -4.97
N ALA A 340 58.56 17.84 -4.81
CA ALA A 340 59.36 16.69 -5.20
C ALA A 340 59.09 15.51 -4.26
N LEU A 341 58.91 14.31 -4.83
CA LEU A 341 58.84 13.07 -4.08
C LEU A 341 60.27 12.68 -3.68
N SER A 342 60.53 12.55 -2.37
CA SER A 342 61.83 12.11 -1.88
C SER A 342 61.97 10.59 -2.04
N THR A 343 63.19 10.12 -2.25
CA THR A 343 63.49 8.68 -2.11
C THR A 343 63.34 8.26 -0.66
N TRP A 344 62.62 7.15 -0.43
CA TRP A 344 62.39 6.56 0.88
C TRP A 344 63.56 5.69 1.34
#